data_AF-A0A932UDN7-F1
#
_entry.id   AF-A0A932UDN7-F1
#
_cell.length_a   1.000
_cell.length_b   1.000
_cell.length_c   1.000
_cell.angle_alpha   90.00
_cell.angle_beta   90.00
_cell.angle_gamma   90.00
#
_symmetry.space_group_name_H-M   'P 1'
#
loop_
_entity.id
_entity.type
_entity.pdbx_description
1 polymer ?
#
loop_
_entity_poly.entity_id
_entity_poly.type
_entity_poly.pdbx_seq_one_letter_code
_entity_poly.pdbx_strand_id
1 'polypeptide(L)'
;MHAIGRISTYGGARLTAPAPPAWPRSRIAVAVRSRLQAPTFGMLASLAVLEVSGAEVAEVLELVSPPVIFATNHASHLDSPTLLRGLPDEWRRRTAVAAAADYFFTSHC
;
A
#
# COMPACT_ATOMS: atom_id res chain seq x y z
N MET A 1 5.77 -20.43 -36.89
CA MET A 1 7.17 -20.19 -36.47
C MET A 1 7.19 -18.86 -35.73
N HIS A 2 7.29 -18.93 -34.40
CA HIS A 2 7.07 -17.84 -33.45
C HIS A 2 8.44 -17.24 -33.09
N ALA A 3 8.71 -16.00 -33.48
CA ALA A 3 9.91 -15.29 -33.07
C ALA A 3 9.65 -14.64 -31.70
N ILE A 4 10.15 -15.27 -30.65
CA ILE A 4 10.11 -14.76 -29.27
C ILE A 4 11.02 -13.55 -29.20
N GLY A 5 10.42 -12.38 -28.99
CA GLY A 5 11.11 -11.12 -28.77
C GLY A 5 12.01 -11.18 -27.53
N ARG A 6 13.26 -10.72 -27.70
CA ARG A 6 14.24 -10.60 -26.63
C ARG A 6 13.71 -9.68 -25.53
N ILE A 7 13.76 -10.16 -24.29
CA ILE A 7 13.58 -9.34 -23.09
C ILE A 7 14.77 -8.37 -23.04
N SER A 8 14.49 -7.09 -23.25
CA SER A 8 15.45 -6.00 -23.09
C SER A 8 15.82 -5.89 -21.61
N THR A 9 17.06 -6.25 -21.27
CA THR A 9 17.62 -6.01 -19.95
C THR A 9 17.90 -4.52 -19.82
N TYR A 10 16.96 -3.76 -19.28
CA TYR A 10 17.25 -2.41 -18.80
C TYR A 10 18.29 -2.52 -17.70
N GLY A 11 19.45 -1.90 -17.92
CA GLY A 11 20.54 -1.79 -16.95
C GLY A 11 20.07 -0.99 -15.74
N GLY A 12 19.55 -1.70 -14.73
CA GLY A 12 19.15 -1.13 -13.46
C GLY A 12 20.39 -0.94 -12.59
N ALA A 13 20.80 0.32 -12.38
CA ALA A 13 21.62 0.64 -11.23
C ALA A 13 20.91 0.09 -9.98
N ARG A 14 21.55 -0.84 -9.25
CA ARG A 14 21.05 -1.25 -7.94
C ARG A 14 21.20 -0.05 -7.03
N LEU A 15 20.12 0.70 -6.84
CA LEU A 15 20.01 1.58 -5.69
C LEU A 15 20.10 0.66 -4.46
N THR A 16 21.26 0.61 -3.82
CA THR A 16 21.41 -0.03 -2.51
C THR A 16 20.68 0.85 -1.50
N ALA A 17 19.35 0.76 -1.50
CA ALA A 17 18.55 1.37 -0.47
C ALA A 17 18.91 0.69 0.86
N PRO A 18 19.14 1.44 1.95
CA PRO A 18 19.33 0.85 3.26
C PRO A 18 18.16 -0.06 3.59
N ALA A 19 18.43 -1.18 4.26
CA ALA A 19 17.38 -2.09 4.69
C ALA A 19 16.32 -1.30 5.47
N PRO A 20 15.02 -1.45 5.14
CA PRO A 20 13.98 -0.70 5.82
C PRO A 20 13.97 -1.07 7.32
N PRO A 21 13.68 -0.11 8.22
CA PRO A 21 13.65 -0.39 9.65
C PRO A 21 12.63 -1.48 9.97
N ALA A 22 12.94 -2.32 10.97
CA ALA A 22 12.08 -3.43 11.37
C ALA A 22 10.94 -2.99 12.31
N TRP A 23 11.15 -1.93 13.09
CA TRP A 23 10.20 -1.45 14.10
C TRP A 23 8.78 -1.14 13.59
N PRO A 24 8.54 -0.63 12.36
CA PRO A 24 7.19 -0.34 11.87
C PRO A 24 6.33 -1.61 11.72
N ARG A 25 6.98 -2.78 11.63
CA ARG A 25 6.34 -4.10 11.54
C ARG A 25 6.17 -4.77 12.90
N SER A 26 6.67 -4.16 13.98
CA SER A 26 6.51 -4.69 15.34
C SER A 26 5.03 -4.68 15.74
N ARG A 27 4.62 -5.66 16.54
CA ARG A 27 3.20 -5.80 16.97
C ARG A 27 2.70 -4.55 17.68
N ILE A 28 3.56 -3.91 18.50
CA ILE A 28 3.23 -2.69 19.24
C ILE A 28 3.04 -1.53 18.26
N ALA A 29 3.99 -1.31 17.33
CA ALA A 29 3.86 -0.22 16.35
C ALA A 29 2.60 -0.39 15.48
N VAL A 30 2.30 -1.62 15.07
CA VAL A 30 1.09 -1.94 14.31
C VAL A 30 -0.17 -1.66 15.14
N ALA A 31 -0.22 -2.08 16.42
CA ALA A 31 -1.36 -1.84 17.29
C ALA A 31 -1.61 -0.34 17.53
N VAL A 32 -0.54 0.41 17.82
CA VAL A 32 -0.61 1.87 17.99
C VAL A 32 -1.12 2.53 16.71
N ARG A 33 -0.55 2.18 15.55
CA ARG A 33 -0.99 2.71 14.25
C ARG A 33 -2.46 2.39 13.98
N SER A 34 -2.90 1.15 14.21
CA SER A 34 -4.30 0.76 14.03
C SER A 34 -5.23 1.58 14.91
N ARG A 35 -4.83 1.89 16.14
CA ARG A 35 -5.63 2.74 17.05
C ARG A 35 -5.71 4.18 16.56
N LEU A 36 -4.61 4.72 16.03
CA LEU A 36 -4.56 6.07 15.47
C LEU A 36 -5.32 6.19 14.14
N GLN A 37 -5.42 5.11 13.35
CA GLN A 37 -6.16 5.09 12.08
C GLN A 37 -7.68 4.94 12.26
N ALA A 38 -8.14 4.37 13.38
CA ALA A 38 -9.56 4.19 13.67
C ALA A 38 -10.41 5.47 13.50
N PRO A 39 -10.03 6.65 14.04
CA PRO A 39 -10.81 7.88 13.83
C PRO A 39 -10.86 8.31 12.36
N THR A 40 -9.77 8.16 11.61
CA THR A 40 -9.74 8.45 10.17
C THR A 40 -10.72 7.56 9.40
N PHE A 41 -10.80 6.27 9.73
CA PHE A 41 -11.76 5.36 9.11
C PHE A 41 -13.21 5.68 9.53
N GLY A 42 -13.44 6.11 10.76
CA GLY A 42 -14.74 6.59 11.22
C GLY A 42 -15.19 7.85 10.47
N MET A 43 -14.30 8.83 10.32
CA MET A 43 -14.53 10.03 9.52
C MET A 43 -14.84 9.68 8.06
N LEU A 44 -14.04 8.80 7.43
CA LEU A 44 -14.32 8.34 6.07
C LEU A 44 -15.70 7.67 5.95
N ALA A 45 -16.10 6.88 6.94
CA ALA A 45 -17.42 6.23 6.97
C ALA A 45 -18.57 7.25 7.02
N SER A 46 -18.36 8.41 7.64
CA SER A 46 -19.34 9.50 7.65
C SER A 46 -19.39 10.31 6.35
N LEU A 47 -18.31 10.34 5.57
CA LEU A 47 -18.22 11.12 4.34
C LEU A 47 -18.70 10.36 3.10
N ALA A 48 -18.43 9.05 3.05
CA ALA A 48 -18.74 8.22 1.90
C ALA A 48 -19.07 6.78 2.31
N VAL A 49 -20.04 6.20 1.60
CA VAL A 49 -20.25 4.76 1.61
C VAL A 49 -19.11 4.13 0.81
N LEU A 50 -18.29 3.33 1.49
CA LEU A 50 -17.29 2.52 0.82
C LEU A 50 -17.92 1.19 0.45
N GLU A 51 -18.18 1.00 -0.84
CA GLU A 51 -18.50 -0.31 -1.39
C GLU A 51 -17.22 -0.94 -1.91
N VAL A 52 -16.86 -2.10 -1.36
CA VAL A 52 -15.78 -2.94 -1.89
C VAL A 52 -16.47 -4.06 -2.66
N SER A 53 -16.76 -3.82 -3.93
CA SER A 53 -17.29 -4.85 -4.81
C SER A 53 -16.14 -5.77 -5.22
N GLY A 54 -16.27 -7.05 -4.89
CA GLY A 54 -15.34 -8.10 -5.28
C GLY A 54 -14.98 -9.02 -4.13
N ALA A 55 -15.74 -10.11 -4.00
CA ALA A 55 -15.25 -11.30 -3.29
C ALA A 55 -13.89 -11.76 -3.86
N GLU A 56 -13.65 -11.46 -5.15
CA GLU A 56 -12.39 -11.76 -5.81
C GLU A 56 -11.21 -10.97 -5.23
N VAL A 57 -11.38 -9.83 -4.56
CA VAL A 57 -10.21 -9.12 -3.99
C VAL A 57 -9.58 -9.96 -2.88
N ALA A 58 -10.39 -10.57 -2.02
CA ALA A 58 -9.88 -11.49 -1.00
C ALA A 58 -9.28 -12.75 -1.64
N GLU A 59 -9.97 -13.33 -2.63
CA GLU A 59 -9.51 -14.54 -3.34
C GLU A 59 -8.21 -14.29 -4.14
N VAL A 60 -8.10 -13.16 -4.83
CA VAL A 60 -6.89 -12.74 -5.54
C VAL A 60 -5.75 -12.53 -4.56
N LEU A 61 -6.01 -11.95 -3.39
CA LEU A 61 -5.01 -11.81 -2.35
C LEU A 61 -4.56 -13.16 -1.77
N GLU A 62 -5.42 -14.18 -1.71
CA GLU A 62 -5.03 -15.54 -1.37
C GLU A 62 -4.13 -16.20 -2.43
N LEU A 63 -4.30 -15.83 -3.71
CA LEU A 63 -3.52 -16.36 -4.83
C LEU A 63 -2.17 -15.65 -5.04
N VAL A 64 -1.95 -14.48 -4.43
CA VAL A 64 -0.76 -13.66 -4.66
C VAL A 64 0.21 -13.76 -3.48
N SER A 65 1.48 -14.06 -3.79
CA SER A 65 2.56 -14.04 -2.80
C SER A 65 3.14 -12.62 -2.66
N PRO A 66 3.32 -12.09 -1.42
CA PRO A 66 4.02 -10.83 -1.20
C PRO A 66 5.45 -10.84 -1.78
N PRO A 67 6.01 -9.68 -2.18
CA PRO A 67 5.48 -8.32 -2.01
C PRO A 67 4.46 -7.90 -3.08
N VAL A 68 3.49 -7.08 -2.68
CA VAL A 68 2.45 -6.52 -3.57
C VAL A 68 2.45 -5.00 -3.47
N ILE A 69 2.25 -4.33 -4.60
CA ILE A 69 2.03 -2.88 -4.67
C ILE A 69 0.55 -2.64 -4.95
N PHE A 70 -0.09 -1.87 -4.07
CA PHE A 70 -1.45 -1.37 -4.29
C PHE A 70 -1.35 0.06 -4.83
N ALA A 71 -2.00 0.32 -5.96
CA ALA A 71 -2.02 1.63 -6.60
C ALA A 71 -3.45 2.10 -6.79
N THR A 72 -3.70 3.38 -6.52
CA THR A 72 -4.98 4.02 -6.75
C THR A 72 -4.99 4.62 -8.15
N ASN A 73 -6.13 4.56 -8.82
CA ASN A 73 -6.32 5.20 -10.13
C ASN A 73 -6.06 6.71 -10.04
N HIS A 74 -6.65 7.34 -9.03
CA HIS A 74 -6.50 8.78 -8.80
C HIS A 74 -5.44 9.04 -7.72
N ALA A 75 -4.96 10.28 -7.67
CA ALA A 75 -4.17 10.81 -6.56
C ALA A 75 -4.96 11.91 -5.86
N SER A 76 -5.59 11.57 -4.74
CA SER A 76 -6.36 12.45 -3.88
C SER A 76 -6.03 12.16 -2.41
N HIS A 77 -6.35 13.11 -1.51
CA HIS A 77 -6.10 12.97 -0.08
C HIS A 77 -6.85 11.79 0.56
N LEU A 78 -7.96 11.36 -0.05
CA LEU A 78 -8.79 10.27 0.48
C LEU A 78 -8.40 8.91 -0.07
N ASP A 79 -7.53 8.83 -1.08
CA ASP A 79 -7.24 7.58 -1.78
C ASP A 79 -6.48 6.59 -0.89
N SER A 80 -5.44 7.07 -0.20
CA SER A 80 -4.67 6.26 0.74
C SER A 80 -5.53 5.68 1.88
N PRO A 81 -6.31 6.48 2.64
CA PRO A 81 -7.11 5.93 3.72
C PRO A 81 -8.32 5.11 3.21
N THR A 82 -8.85 5.40 2.01
CA THR A 82 -9.90 4.59 1.38
C THR A 82 -9.38 3.22 0.97
N LEU A 83 -8.22 3.17 0.31
CA LEU A 83 -7.58 1.91 -0.08
C LEU A 83 -7.24 1.07 1.15
N LEU A 84 -6.63 1.68 2.18
CA LEU A 84 -6.33 0.97 3.42
C LEU A 84 -7.59 0.43 4.09
N ARG A 85 -8.71 1.16 4.08
CA ARG A 85 -9.97 0.72 4.68
C ARG A 85 -10.58 -0.48 3.94
N GLY A 86 -10.42 -0.55 2.62
CA GLY A 86 -10.95 -1.64 1.79
C GLY A 86 -10.13 -2.95 1.85
N LEU A 87 -8.89 -2.92 2.34
CA LEU A 87 -8.05 -4.11 2.46
C LEU A 87 -8.48 -5.02 3.63
N PRO A 88 -8.34 -6.36 3.48
CA PRO A 88 -8.41 -7.28 4.61
C PRO A 88 -7.39 -6.90 5.70
N ASP A 89 -7.74 -7.17 6.95
CA ASP A 89 -7.02 -6.65 8.11
C ASP A 89 -5.54 -7.12 8.19
N GLU A 90 -5.26 -8.34 7.73
CA GLU A 90 -3.90 -8.88 7.64
C GLU A 90 -3.02 -8.15 6.63
N TRP A 91 -3.60 -7.75 5.49
CA TRP A 91 -2.93 -6.98 4.45
C TRP A 91 -2.76 -5.54 4.88
N ARG A 92 -3.83 -4.90 5.38
CA ARG A 92 -3.81 -3.53 5.90
C ARG A 92 -2.72 -3.31 6.96
N ARG A 93 -2.53 -4.26 7.88
CA ARG A 93 -1.48 -4.18 8.92
C ARG A 93 -0.06 -4.33 8.37
N ARG A 94 0.13 -4.86 7.17
CA ARG A 94 1.45 -5.03 6.53
C ARG A 94 1.71 -4.01 5.43
N THR A 95 0.68 -3.31 4.96
CA THR A 95 0.79 -2.24 3.98
C THR A 95 1.37 -0.96 4.58
N ALA A 96 2.24 -0.31 3.82
CA ALA A 96 2.75 1.04 4.07
C ALA A 96 2.36 1.93 2.87
N VAL A 97 2.01 3.18 3.15
CA VAL A 97 1.66 4.16 2.12
C VAL A 97 2.95 4.82 1.65
N ALA A 98 3.24 4.73 0.35
CA ALA A 98 4.44 5.31 -0.24
C ALA A 98 4.43 6.86 -0.24
N ALA A 99 3.25 7.48 -0.23
CA ALA A 99 3.02 8.92 -0.38
C ALA A 99 3.66 9.83 0.70
N ALA A 100 4.26 9.28 1.76
CA ALA A 100 5.14 10.09 2.59
C ALA A 100 6.38 10.58 1.80
N ALA A 101 6.82 9.88 0.75
CA ALA A 101 7.97 10.25 -0.08
C ALA A 101 7.79 11.58 -0.83
N ASP A 102 6.58 11.84 -1.33
CA ASP A 102 6.29 12.87 -2.33
C ASP A 102 5.75 14.19 -1.71
N TYR A 103 5.06 14.11 -0.56
CA TYR A 103 4.54 15.29 0.16
C TYR A 103 5.42 15.77 1.32
N PHE A 104 6.14 14.89 2.02
CA PHE A 104 6.91 15.26 3.23
C PHE A 104 8.42 15.43 3.00
N PHE A 105 9.01 14.86 1.93
CA PHE A 105 10.45 14.95 1.67
C PHE A 105 10.83 15.92 0.54
N THR A 106 9.90 16.76 0.08
CA THR A 106 10.18 17.86 -0.87
C THR A 106 10.64 19.16 -0.19
N SER A 107 11.12 19.09 1.05
CA SER A 107 11.85 20.20 1.67
C SER A 107 13.00 19.70 2.53
N HIS A 108 14.17 20.28 2.27
CA HIS A 108 15.49 20.06 2.89
C HIS A 108 16.39 18.99 2.24
N CYS A 109 16.92 19.34 1.06
CA CYS A 109 18.34 19.18 0.74
C CYS A 109 18.95 20.56 0.54
#